data_AF-A0A937GWV3-F1
#
_entry.id   AF-A0A937GWV3-F1
#
_cell.length_a   1.000
_cell.length_b   1.000
_cell.length_c   1.000
_cell.angle_alpha   90.00
_cell.angle_beta   90.00
_cell.angle_gamma   90.00
#
_symmetry.space_group_name_H-M   'P 1'
#
loop_
_entity.id
_entity.type
_entity.pdbx_description
1 polymer ?
#
loop_
_entity_poly.entity_id
_entity_poly.type
_entity_poly.pdbx_seq_one_letter_code
_entity_poly.pdbx_strand_id
1 'polypeptide(L)'
;GDALLTSIVAEYLFQYYPLAKEGALTKLRAKIVSRVKLNQIGKEMGLFELAQISNHHKNFGDDIHGNLLESLIGALFIDRGYEKTKNYVIKKIILPNVDMERLESLVLSYKAFLIEWGQKQKKEIQFITEEDAGVHPKISYTAQIFLDREPLAKSKALSKKKAEEKAARIAARILKINPKPLNS
;
A
#
# COMPACT_ATOMS: atom_id res chain seq x y z
N GLY A 1 -17.05 7.33 6.80
CA GLY A 1 -15.77 7.95 6.43
C GLY A 1 -15.00 7.06 5.47
N ASP A 2 -14.39 6.00 6.01
CA ASP A 2 -13.58 5.03 5.25
C ASP A 2 -14.23 4.55 3.94
N ALA A 3 -15.44 4.01 3.98
CA ALA A 3 -16.12 3.53 2.77
C ALA A 3 -16.28 4.61 1.68
N LEU A 4 -16.56 5.86 2.06
CA LEU A 4 -16.64 6.98 1.11
C LEU A 4 -15.26 7.31 0.54
N LEU A 5 -14.24 7.42 1.39
CA LEU A 5 -12.87 7.69 0.96
C LEU A 5 -12.37 6.59 0.00
N THR A 6 -12.57 5.33 0.36
CA THR A 6 -12.23 4.17 -0.47
C THR A 6 -12.95 4.21 -1.82
N SER A 7 -14.23 4.57 -1.84
CA SER A 7 -15.03 4.67 -3.08
C SER A 7 -14.59 5.84 -3.96
N ILE A 8 -14.40 7.02 -3.38
CA ILE A 8 -13.94 8.23 -4.08
C ILE A 8 -12.56 8.00 -4.72
N VAL A 9 -11.63 7.40 -3.98
CA VAL A 9 -10.28 7.10 -4.51
C VAL A 9 -10.35 6.03 -5.60
N ALA A 10 -11.20 5.02 -5.46
CA ALA A 10 -11.39 4.01 -6.51
C ALA A 10 -11.95 4.62 -7.79
N GLU A 11 -13.00 5.45 -7.69
CA GLU A 11 -13.59 6.18 -8.83
C GLU A 11 -12.55 7.07 -9.51
N TYR A 12 -11.80 7.84 -8.73
CA TYR A 12 -10.75 8.71 -9.26
C TYR A 12 -9.66 7.93 -10.01
N LEU A 13 -9.15 6.83 -9.42
CA LEU A 13 -8.12 6.01 -10.05
C LEU A 13 -8.62 5.34 -11.33
N PHE A 14 -9.88 4.91 -11.37
CA PHE A 14 -10.49 4.32 -12.56
C PHE A 14 -10.58 5.34 -13.72
N GLN A 15 -10.96 6.58 -13.41
CA GLN A 15 -11.01 7.66 -14.41
C GLN A 15 -9.61 8.12 -14.85
N TYR A 16 -8.65 8.16 -13.92
CA TYR A 16 -7.29 8.63 -14.18
C TYR A 16 -6.44 7.60 -14.93
N TYR A 17 -6.66 6.29 -14.68
CA TYR A 17 -5.96 5.18 -15.33
C TYR A 17 -6.94 4.23 -16.04
N PRO A 18 -7.62 4.68 -17.13
CA PRO A 18 -8.69 3.91 -17.77
C PRO A 18 -8.21 2.59 -18.40
N LEU A 19 -6.91 2.44 -18.67
CA LEU A 19 -6.31 1.23 -19.25
C LEU A 19 -5.70 0.28 -18.21
N ALA A 20 -5.64 0.68 -16.93
CA ALA A 20 -5.03 -0.13 -15.90
C ALA A 20 -5.92 -1.32 -15.50
N LYS A 21 -5.29 -2.47 -15.24
CA LYS A 21 -5.99 -3.67 -14.75
C LYS A 21 -6.50 -3.46 -13.33
N GLU A 22 -7.63 -4.09 -12.99
CA GLU A 22 -8.26 -4.02 -11.66
C GLU A 22 -7.25 -4.26 -10.52
N GLY A 23 -6.44 -5.32 -10.59
CA GLY A 23 -5.45 -5.60 -9.55
C GLY A 23 -4.39 -4.51 -9.36
N ALA A 24 -4.09 -3.72 -10.39
CA ALA A 24 -3.18 -2.57 -10.30
C ALA A 24 -3.86 -1.39 -9.60
N LEU A 25 -5.10 -1.08 -9.98
CA LEU A 25 -5.94 -0.06 -9.36
C LEU A 25 -6.19 -0.35 -7.88
N THR A 26 -6.53 -1.59 -7.54
CA THR A 26 -6.75 -2.05 -6.16
C THR A 26 -5.50 -1.85 -5.29
N LYS A 27 -4.31 -2.13 -5.84
CA LYS A 27 -3.04 -1.91 -5.14
C LYS A 27 -2.70 -0.42 -4.97
N LEU A 28 -2.94 0.41 -5.99
CA LEU A 28 -2.78 1.86 -5.88
C LEU A 28 -3.72 2.46 -4.85
N ARG A 29 -5.01 2.10 -4.90
CA ARG A 29 -6.01 2.51 -3.91
C ARG A 29 -5.54 2.18 -2.50
N ALA A 30 -5.19 0.91 -2.26
CA ALA A 30 -4.73 0.44 -0.94
C ALA A 30 -3.51 1.21 -0.41
N LYS A 31 -2.67 1.75 -1.29
CA LYS A 31 -1.52 2.57 -0.92
C LYS A 31 -1.92 3.99 -0.54
N ILE A 32 -2.80 4.60 -1.34
CA ILE A 32 -3.34 5.94 -1.10
C ILE A 32 -4.13 5.97 0.21
N VAL A 33 -5.00 4.99 0.44
CA VAL A 33 -5.85 4.90 1.64
C VAL A 33 -5.22 4.03 2.74
N SER A 34 -3.90 3.84 2.72
CA SER A 34 -3.23 3.07 3.76
C SER A 34 -3.28 3.79 5.11
N ARG A 35 -3.44 3.04 6.20
CA ARG A 35 -3.47 3.59 7.58
C ARG A 35 -2.30 4.52 7.87
N VAL A 36 -1.09 4.16 7.46
CA VAL A 36 0.11 5.00 7.60
C VAL A 36 -0.07 6.35 6.90
N LYS A 37 -0.59 6.33 5.66
CA LYS A 37 -0.79 7.54 4.86
C LYS A 37 -1.92 8.41 5.42
N LEU A 38 -3.05 7.81 5.81
CA LEU A 38 -4.19 8.54 6.38
C LEU A 38 -3.84 9.17 7.74
N ASN A 39 -3.09 8.46 8.58
CA ASN A 39 -2.56 9.04 9.82
C ASN A 39 -1.64 10.22 9.57
N GLN A 40 -0.73 10.10 8.59
CA GLN A 40 0.15 11.20 8.22
C GLN A 40 -0.66 12.43 7.79
N ILE A 41 -1.61 12.26 6.87
CA ILE A 41 -2.44 13.36 6.36
C ILE A 41 -3.30 13.98 7.48
N GLY A 42 -3.97 13.15 8.28
CA GLY A 42 -4.80 13.63 9.39
C GLY A 42 -4.00 14.41 10.45
N LYS A 43 -2.73 14.04 10.65
CA LYS A 43 -1.79 14.75 11.53
C LYS A 43 -1.35 16.08 10.92
N GLU A 44 -0.98 16.10 9.64
CA GLU A 44 -0.59 17.32 8.92
C GLU A 44 -1.74 18.34 8.83
N MET A 45 -2.98 17.85 8.82
CA MET A 45 -4.18 18.70 8.86
C MET A 45 -4.50 19.27 10.26
N GLY A 46 -3.79 18.86 11.32
CA GLY A 46 -4.04 19.36 12.68
C GLY A 46 -5.45 19.04 13.21
N LEU A 47 -6.03 17.92 12.81
CA LEU A 47 -7.41 17.57 13.17
C LEU A 47 -7.57 17.22 14.64
N PHE A 48 -6.49 16.77 15.29
CA PHE A 48 -6.53 16.35 16.69
C PHE A 48 -6.77 17.55 17.61
N GLU A 49 -6.15 18.68 17.28
CA GLU A 49 -6.26 19.95 18.00
C GLU A 49 -7.65 20.58 17.87
N LEU A 50 -8.39 20.23 16.82
CA LEU A 50 -9.76 20.66 16.57
C LEU A 50 -10.80 19.71 17.18
N ALA A 51 -10.40 18.50 17.57
CA ALA A 51 -11.31 17.49 18.10
C ALA A 51 -11.68 17.79 19.55
N GLN A 52 -12.98 17.72 19.85
CA GLN A 52 -13.45 17.71 21.24
C GLN A 52 -13.23 16.32 21.83
N ILE A 53 -12.14 16.18 22.58
CA ILE A 53 -11.77 14.94 23.24
C ILE A 53 -12.26 14.98 24.69
N SER A 54 -13.02 13.96 25.09
CA SER A 54 -13.43 13.83 26.49
C SER A 54 -12.22 13.53 27.37
N ASN A 55 -12.16 14.20 28.54
CA ASN A 55 -11.03 14.10 29.49
C ASN A 55 -10.77 12.69 30.04
N HIS A 56 -11.66 11.73 29.77
CA HIS A 56 -11.59 10.35 30.25
C HIS A 56 -10.72 9.44 29.37
N HIS A 57 -10.39 9.85 28.14
CA HIS A 57 -9.52 9.08 27.23
C HIS A 57 -8.30 9.90 26.83
N LYS A 58 -7.17 9.67 27.52
CA LYS A 58 -5.87 10.28 27.19
C LYS A 58 -4.93 9.38 26.39
N ASN A 59 -5.23 8.08 26.33
CA ASN A 59 -4.43 7.11 25.57
C ASN A 59 -5.10 6.86 24.22
N PHE A 60 -4.65 7.58 23.20
CA PHE A 60 -5.04 7.34 21.82
C PHE A 60 -4.10 6.34 21.16
N GLY A 61 -4.66 5.45 20.33
CA GLY A 61 -3.86 4.60 19.47
C GLY A 61 -3.17 5.39 18.36
N ASP A 62 -2.19 4.76 17.72
CA ASP A 62 -1.44 5.35 16.59
C ASP A 62 -2.33 5.67 15.37
N ASP A 63 -3.60 5.26 15.37
CA ASP A 63 -4.58 5.42 14.28
C ASP A 63 -5.57 6.58 14.47
N ILE A 64 -5.45 7.36 15.56
CA ILE A 64 -6.39 8.44 15.86
C ILE A 64 -6.47 9.49 14.75
N HIS A 65 -5.35 9.88 14.16
CA HIS A 65 -5.32 10.91 13.13
C HIS A 65 -6.04 10.46 11.85
N GLY A 66 -5.88 9.19 11.45
CA GLY A 66 -6.60 8.61 10.33
C GLY A 66 -8.10 8.51 10.61
N ASN A 67 -8.48 8.08 11.82
CA ASN A 67 -9.87 7.99 12.23
C ASN A 67 -10.56 9.37 12.24
N LEU A 68 -9.86 10.43 12.68
CA LEU A 68 -10.36 11.81 12.63
C LEU A 68 -10.54 12.30 11.19
N LEU A 69 -9.59 11.99 10.30
CA LEU A 69 -9.70 12.32 8.88
C LEU A 69 -10.92 11.64 8.23
N GLU A 70 -11.11 10.35 8.49
CA GLU A 70 -12.28 9.61 7.98
C GLU A 70 -13.59 10.15 8.56
N SER A 71 -13.59 10.55 9.82
CA SER A 71 -14.74 11.16 10.49
C SER A 71 -15.11 12.50 9.85
N LEU A 72 -14.11 13.35 9.55
CA LEU A 72 -14.31 14.60 8.82
C LEU A 72 -14.92 14.37 7.43
N ILE A 73 -14.43 13.36 6.70
CA ILE A 73 -14.99 13.00 5.38
C ILE A 73 -16.44 12.54 5.50
N GLY A 74 -16.75 11.75 6.54
CA GLY A 74 -18.12 11.34 6.85
C GLY A 74 -19.04 12.52 7.14
N ALA A 75 -18.59 13.46 7.98
CA ALA A 75 -19.34 14.67 8.30
C ALA A 75 -19.58 15.55 7.06
N LEU A 76 -18.56 15.74 6.22
CA LEU A 76 -18.69 16.52 4.98
C LEU A 76 -19.71 15.90 4.03
N PHE A 77 -19.75 14.57 3.92
CA PHE A 77 -20.77 13.88 3.13
C PHE A 77 -22.18 14.11 3.63
N ILE A 78 -22.40 14.03 4.95
CA ILE A 78 -23.72 14.28 5.54
C ILE A 78 -24.16 15.73 5.30
N ASP A 79 -23.24 16.70 5.43
CA ASP A 79 -23.53 18.13 5.28
C ASP A 79 -23.68 18.59 3.81
N ARG A 80 -22.85 18.06 2.90
CA ARG A 80 -22.69 18.61 1.53
C ARG A 80 -23.01 17.64 0.40
N GLY A 81 -23.28 16.38 0.71
CA GLY A 81 -23.53 15.32 -0.26
C GLY A 81 -22.27 14.83 -1.00
N TYR A 82 -22.44 13.79 -1.83
CA TYR A 82 -21.34 13.05 -2.44
C TYR A 82 -20.41 13.91 -3.32
N GLU A 83 -20.96 14.67 -4.28
CA GLU A 83 -20.15 15.37 -5.28
C GLU A 83 -19.25 16.46 -4.66
N LYS A 84 -19.75 17.19 -3.64
CA LYS A 84 -18.93 18.18 -2.93
C LYS A 84 -17.84 17.52 -2.10
N THR A 85 -18.16 16.42 -1.43
CA THR A 85 -17.18 15.62 -0.68
C THR A 85 -16.12 15.04 -1.59
N LYS A 86 -16.50 14.43 -2.72
CA LYS A 86 -15.57 13.91 -3.74
C LYS A 86 -14.59 14.96 -4.20
N ASN A 87 -15.10 16.13 -4.60
CA ASN A 87 -14.26 17.24 -5.05
C ASN A 87 -13.28 17.73 -3.97
N TYR A 88 -13.73 17.83 -2.72
CA TYR A 88 -12.88 18.23 -1.60
C TYR A 88 -11.80 17.18 -1.32
N VAL A 89 -12.17 15.91 -1.19
CA VAL A 89 -11.26 14.79 -0.93
C VAL A 89 -10.18 14.74 -2.00
N ILE A 90 -10.53 14.75 -3.29
CA ILE A 90 -9.52 14.66 -4.35
C ILE A 90 -8.60 15.89 -4.35
N LYS A 91 -9.16 17.11 -4.34
CA LYS A 91 -8.36 18.32 -4.54
C LYS A 91 -7.57 18.76 -3.32
N LYS A 92 -8.08 18.51 -2.11
CA LYS A 92 -7.50 19.04 -0.85
C LYS A 92 -6.83 17.98 0.00
N ILE A 93 -7.22 16.71 -0.13
CA ILE A 93 -6.67 15.62 0.69
C ILE A 93 -5.74 14.74 -0.15
N ILE A 94 -6.17 14.26 -1.32
CA ILE A 94 -5.39 13.28 -2.09
C ILE A 94 -4.29 13.95 -2.90
N LEU A 95 -4.62 14.82 -3.85
CA LEU A 95 -3.65 15.42 -4.79
C LEU A 95 -2.47 16.15 -4.10
N PRO A 96 -2.67 16.89 -3.00
CA PRO A 96 -1.55 17.56 -2.33
C PRO A 96 -0.60 16.59 -1.62
N ASN A 97 -1.09 15.40 -1.25
CA ASN A 97 -0.36 14.45 -0.42
C ASN A 97 0.12 13.22 -1.19
N VAL A 98 -0.32 13.05 -2.42
CA VAL A 98 -0.09 11.87 -3.24
C VAL A 98 0.51 12.28 -4.58
N ASP A 99 1.79 11.95 -4.74
CA ASP A 99 2.49 12.06 -6.02
C ASP A 99 2.09 10.88 -6.92
N MET A 100 1.27 11.17 -7.94
CA MET A 100 0.75 10.18 -8.87
C MET A 100 1.85 9.59 -9.76
N GLU A 101 2.80 10.40 -10.25
CA GLU A 101 3.93 9.94 -11.08
C GLU A 101 4.84 8.98 -10.30
N ARG A 102 5.10 9.32 -9.04
CA ARG A 102 5.85 8.43 -8.15
C ARG A 102 5.07 7.15 -7.85
N LEU A 103 3.75 7.19 -7.78
CA LEU A 103 2.94 5.97 -7.65
C LEU A 103 3.01 5.07 -8.88
N GLU A 104 3.05 5.62 -10.09
CA GLU A 104 3.17 4.87 -11.35
C GLU A 104 4.51 4.14 -11.48
N SER A 105 5.60 4.78 -11.02
CA SER A 105 6.95 4.22 -11.03
C SER A 105 7.20 3.22 -9.90
N LEU A 106 6.31 3.12 -8.91
CA LEU A 106 6.45 2.22 -7.79
C LEU A 106 6.00 0.80 -8.17
N VAL A 107 6.98 -0.09 -8.25
CA VAL A 107 6.76 -1.54 -8.30
C VAL A 107 5.92 -1.95 -7.09
N LEU A 108 4.66 -2.31 -7.34
CA LEU A 108 3.70 -2.59 -6.27
C LEU A 108 4.02 -3.90 -5.53
N SER A 109 4.64 -4.87 -6.19
CA SER A 109 5.10 -6.13 -5.61
C SER A 109 6.09 -6.81 -6.57
N TYR A 110 7.34 -6.97 -6.14
CA TYR A 110 8.34 -7.75 -6.86
C TYR A 110 8.02 -9.24 -6.83
N LYS A 111 7.37 -9.73 -5.76
CA LYS A 111 6.90 -11.13 -5.68
C LYS A 111 5.92 -11.45 -6.79
N ALA A 112 4.86 -10.65 -6.91
CA ALA A 112 3.84 -10.86 -7.94
C ALA A 112 4.43 -10.74 -9.35
N PHE A 113 5.30 -9.75 -9.57
CA PHE A 113 6.01 -9.57 -10.83
C PHE A 113 6.85 -10.80 -11.21
N LEU A 114 7.62 -11.35 -10.25
CA LEU A 114 8.47 -12.50 -10.49
C LEU A 114 7.66 -13.77 -10.82
N ILE A 115 6.52 -13.98 -10.14
CA ILE A 115 5.60 -15.09 -10.43
C ILE A 115 5.02 -14.97 -11.85
N GLU A 116 4.53 -13.78 -12.22
CA GLU A 116 3.98 -13.53 -13.56
C GLU A 116 5.05 -13.70 -14.65
N TRP A 117 6.28 -13.24 -14.38
CA TRP A 117 7.41 -13.45 -15.29
C TRP A 117 7.72 -14.95 -15.46
N GLY A 118 7.79 -15.72 -14.37
CA GLY A 118 8.01 -17.17 -14.40
C GLY A 118 6.96 -17.89 -15.26
N GLN A 119 5.69 -17.57 -15.05
CA GLN A 119 4.58 -18.10 -15.85
C GLN A 119 4.74 -17.79 -17.35
N LYS A 120 5.07 -16.55 -17.71
CA LYS A 120 5.29 -16.14 -19.11
C LYS A 120 6.47 -16.86 -19.76
N GLN A 121 7.54 -17.10 -19.00
CA GLN A 121 8.73 -17.82 -19.48
C GLN A 121 8.59 -19.34 -19.39
N LYS A 122 7.45 -19.86 -18.91
CA LYS A 122 7.24 -21.29 -18.61
C LYS A 122 8.31 -21.85 -17.66
N LYS A 123 8.72 -21.05 -16.67
CA LYS A 123 9.66 -21.43 -15.61
C LYS A 123 8.97 -21.52 -14.27
N GLU A 124 9.41 -22.47 -13.44
CA GLU A 124 8.86 -22.67 -12.10
C GLU A 124 9.55 -21.72 -11.12
N ILE A 125 8.77 -20.85 -10.46
CA ILE A 125 9.22 -19.98 -9.37
C ILE A 125 8.65 -20.49 -8.06
N GLN A 126 9.50 -20.95 -7.15
CA GLN A 126 9.10 -21.42 -5.82
C GLN A 126 9.62 -20.48 -4.74
N PHE A 127 8.75 -20.12 -3.79
CA PHE A 127 9.11 -19.37 -2.58
C PHE A 127 9.05 -20.31 -1.38
N ILE A 128 10.16 -20.43 -0.65
CA ILE A 128 10.22 -21.12 0.64
C ILE A 128 10.56 -20.07 1.69
N THR A 129 9.63 -19.82 2.62
CA THR A 129 9.83 -18.83 3.68
C THR A 129 9.68 -19.50 5.04
N GLU A 130 10.73 -19.42 5.83
CA GLU A 130 10.84 -20.02 7.16
C GLU A 130 10.92 -18.93 8.21
N GLU A 131 10.31 -19.20 9.36
CA GLU A 131 10.50 -18.39 10.56
C GLU A 131 11.82 -18.77 11.22
N ASP A 132 12.64 -17.76 11.47
CA ASP A 132 13.93 -17.87 12.14
C ASP A 132 13.77 -17.25 13.54
N ALA A 133 13.47 -18.13 14.49
CA ALA A 133 13.27 -17.84 15.91
C ALA A 133 14.59 -17.87 16.71
N GLY A 134 15.71 -17.46 16.10
CA GLY A 134 17.02 -17.40 16.77
C GLY A 134 17.01 -16.61 18.09
N VAL A 135 18.16 -16.58 18.78
CA VAL A 135 18.35 -16.08 20.17
C VAL A 135 17.92 -14.61 20.41
N HIS A 136 17.60 -13.85 19.37
CA HIS A 136 17.18 -12.45 19.51
C HIS A 136 15.68 -12.31 19.81
N PRO A 137 15.27 -11.30 20.60
CA PRO A 137 13.87 -11.11 21.02
C PRO A 137 12.90 -10.71 19.90
N LYS A 138 13.37 -10.57 18.65
CA LYS A 138 12.54 -10.18 17.50
C LYS A 138 12.53 -11.30 16.47
N ILE A 139 11.34 -11.85 16.24
CA ILE A 139 11.06 -12.84 15.20
C ILE A 139 11.56 -12.32 13.85
N SER A 140 12.26 -13.18 13.12
CA SER A 140 12.77 -12.87 11.80
C SER A 140 12.36 -13.96 10.82
N TYR A 141 12.25 -13.63 9.54
CA TYR A 141 11.81 -14.53 8.48
C TYR A 141 12.86 -14.58 7.41
N THR A 142 13.21 -15.78 6.96
CA THR A 142 14.14 -16.03 5.86
C THR A 142 13.38 -16.57 4.67
N ALA A 143 13.34 -15.81 3.58
CA ALA A 143 12.73 -16.21 2.32
C ALA A 143 13.80 -16.63 1.31
N GLN A 144 13.62 -17.79 0.70
CA GLN A 144 14.42 -18.37 -0.37
C GLN A 144 13.57 -18.52 -1.62
N ILE A 145 14.14 -18.21 -2.78
CA ILE A 145 13.49 -18.31 -4.09
C ILE A 145 14.29 -19.31 -4.92
N PHE A 146 13.58 -20.24 -5.54
CA PHE A 146 14.13 -21.19 -6.49
C PHE A 146 13.54 -20.93 -7.88
N LEU A 147 14.38 -21.06 -8.91
CA LEU A 147 14.01 -21.03 -10.31
C LEU A 147 14.30 -22.40 -10.91
N ASP A 148 13.27 -23.11 -11.37
CA ASP A 148 13.42 -24.47 -11.90
C ASP A 148 14.22 -25.39 -10.94
N ARG A 149 13.91 -25.30 -9.64
CA ARG A 149 14.56 -26.01 -8.51
C ARG A 149 15.98 -25.56 -8.15
N GLU A 150 16.57 -24.62 -8.89
CA GLU A 150 17.87 -24.05 -8.57
C GLU A 150 17.73 -22.81 -7.66
N PRO A 151 18.58 -22.66 -6.62
CA PRO A 151 18.51 -21.52 -5.71
C PRO A 151 18.84 -20.21 -6.45
N LEU A 152 17.93 -19.24 -6.41
CA LEU A 152 18.05 -17.97 -7.10
C LEU A 152 18.35 -16.79 -6.17
N ALA A 153 17.61 -16.67 -5.07
CA ALA A 153 17.77 -15.54 -4.15
C ALA A 153 17.36 -15.91 -2.72
N LYS A 154 17.98 -15.25 -1.74
CA LYS A 154 17.67 -15.40 -0.32
C LYS A 154 17.64 -14.05 0.37
N SER A 155 16.73 -13.84 1.31
CA SER A 155 16.70 -12.61 2.11
C SER A 155 16.06 -12.81 3.48
N LYS A 156 16.44 -11.99 4.45
CA LYS A 156 15.90 -11.97 5.82
C LYS A 156 15.22 -10.63 6.14
N ALA A 157 14.09 -10.67 6.84
CA ALA A 157 13.37 -9.48 7.31
C ALA A 157 12.48 -9.78 8.54
N LEU A 158 11.96 -8.72 9.20
CA LEU A 158 11.12 -8.83 10.40
C LEU A 158 9.66 -9.29 10.13
N SER A 159 9.28 -9.51 8.87
CA SER A 159 7.99 -10.11 8.54
C SER A 159 8.10 -10.95 7.29
N LYS A 160 7.29 -12.01 7.20
CA LYS A 160 7.20 -12.92 6.04
C LYS A 160 7.06 -12.14 4.73
N LYS A 161 6.10 -11.21 4.66
CA LYS A 161 5.86 -10.37 3.48
C LYS A 161 7.09 -9.53 3.09
N LYS A 162 7.78 -8.91 4.05
CA LYS A 162 8.97 -8.11 3.77
C LYS A 162 10.14 -8.97 3.28
N ALA A 163 10.30 -10.18 3.84
CA ALA A 163 11.35 -11.11 3.44
C ALA A 163 11.14 -11.60 2.00
N GLU A 164 9.91 -11.96 1.64
CA GLU A 164 9.56 -12.41 0.29
C GLU A 164 9.73 -11.30 -0.75
N GLU A 165 9.23 -10.09 -0.49
CA GLU A 165 9.40 -8.94 -1.40
C GLU A 165 10.87 -8.57 -1.62
N LYS A 166 11.67 -8.60 -0.55
CA LYS A 166 13.10 -8.31 -0.62
C LYS A 166 13.84 -9.39 -1.41
N ALA A 167 13.52 -10.67 -1.20
CA ALA A 167 14.09 -11.78 -1.97
C ALA A 167 13.69 -11.66 -3.45
N ALA A 168 12.42 -11.34 -3.75
CA ALA A 168 11.94 -11.20 -5.13
C ALA A 168 12.61 -10.03 -5.86
N ARG A 169 12.89 -8.93 -5.17
CA ARG A 169 13.65 -7.80 -5.72
C ARG A 169 15.10 -8.18 -6.04
N ILE A 170 15.73 -9.02 -5.22
CA ILE A 170 17.07 -9.56 -5.50
C ILE A 170 17.02 -10.48 -6.72
N ALA A 171 16.08 -11.42 -6.76
CA ALA A 171 15.88 -12.32 -7.88
C ALA A 171 15.67 -11.58 -9.22
N ALA A 172 14.81 -10.55 -9.23
CA ALA A 172 14.58 -9.73 -10.41
C ALA A 172 15.87 -9.04 -10.93
N ARG A 173 16.73 -8.57 -10.01
CA ARG A 173 18.04 -7.99 -10.38
C ARG A 173 19.00 -9.03 -10.95
N ILE A 174 19.08 -10.22 -10.35
CA ILE A 174 19.92 -11.32 -10.83
C ILE A 174 19.51 -11.72 -12.25
N LEU A 175 18.20 -11.84 -12.48
CA LEU A 175 17.63 -12.16 -13.80
C LEU A 175 17.65 -10.98 -14.78
N LYS A 176 18.05 -9.78 -14.35
CA LYS A 176 18.05 -8.53 -15.13
C LYS A 176 16.68 -8.21 -15.74
N ILE A 177 15.61 -8.52 -15.01
CA ILE A 177 14.23 -8.24 -15.42
C ILE A 177 13.68 -7.06 -14.63
N ASN A 178 12.94 -6.19 -15.31
CA ASN A 178 12.33 -5.03 -14.68
C ASN A 178 10.80 -5.11 -14.77
N PRO A 179 10.10 -4.84 -13.66
CA PRO A 179 8.65 -4.68 -13.69
C PRO A 179 8.29 -3.51 -14.59
N LYS A 180 7.31 -3.76 -15.45
CA LYS A 180 6.68 -2.74 -16.28
C LYS A 180 5.95 -1.74 -15.36
N PRO A 181 6.15 -0.42 -15.52
CA PRO A 181 5.30 0.57 -14.85
C PRO A 181 3.84 0.34 -15.24
N LEU A 182 2.93 0.86 -14.41
CA LEU A 182 1.49 0.58 -14.46
C LEU A 182 0.83 0.77 -15.85
N ASN A 183 1.45 1.59 -16.71
CA ASN A 183 0.94 2.05 -17.99
C ASN A 183 1.75 1.53 -19.23
N SER A 184 2.42 0.38 -19.15
CA SER A 184 3.26 -0.16 -20.26
C SER A 184 2.96 -1.59 -20.71
#